data_AF-A0A7S3RDK7-F1
#
_entry.id   AF-A0A7S3RDK7-F1
#
_cell.length_a   1.000
_cell.length_b   1.000
_cell.length_c   1.000
_cell.angle_alpha   90.00
_cell.angle_beta   90.00
_cell.angle_gamma   90.00
#
_symmetry.space_group_name_H-M   'P 1'
#
loop_
_entity.id
_entity.type
_entity.pdbx_description
1 polymer ?
#
loop_
_entity_poly.entity_id
_entity_poly.type
_entity_poly.pdbx_seq_one_letter_code
_entity_poly.pdbx_strand_id
1 'polypeptide(L)'
;MGGAPLPSPRPMEDDDSEPEVDEDLKEAIEGTFRLKRLLSRDMDEVPVEVEGKTANSAKRLKSDMGTRTAAENVKVSQLLNKWGLQQDLLTRHVLDNLNLPELTHLMQSGYCPDVNNAWKS
;
A
#
# COMPACT_ATOMS: atom_id res chain seq x y z
N MET A 1 10.98 -42.96 65.69
CA MET A 1 11.71 -42.09 64.75
C MET A 1 11.58 -42.69 63.37
N GLY A 2 10.54 -42.30 62.62
CA GLY A 2 10.32 -42.77 61.24
C GLY A 2 10.65 -41.63 60.28
N GLY A 3 11.81 -41.69 59.64
CA GLY A 3 12.17 -40.78 58.55
C GLY A 3 11.64 -41.34 57.24
N ALA A 4 10.69 -40.64 56.61
CA ALA A 4 10.23 -40.96 55.27
C ALA A 4 11.36 -40.69 54.26
N PRO A 5 11.56 -41.56 53.24
CA PRO A 5 12.55 -41.30 52.20
C PRO A 5 12.09 -40.12 51.34
N LEU A 6 13.00 -39.16 51.12
CA LEU A 6 12.80 -38.02 50.24
C LEU A 6 12.56 -38.50 48.80
N PRO A 7 11.62 -37.89 48.06
CA PRO A 7 11.41 -38.20 46.66
C PRO A 7 12.66 -37.79 45.88
N SER A 8 13.22 -38.75 45.13
CA SER A 8 14.35 -38.53 44.24
C SER A 8 14.00 -37.44 43.21
N PRO A 9 14.91 -36.51 42.87
CA PRO A 9 14.68 -35.54 41.82
C PRO A 9 14.50 -36.32 40.51
N ARG A 10 13.32 -36.19 39.89
CA ARG A 10 13.13 -36.72 38.54
C ARG A 10 14.11 -36.00 37.61
N PRO A 11 14.70 -36.69 36.63
CA PRO A 11 15.47 -36.00 35.60
C PRO A 11 14.52 -34.98 34.96
N MET A 12 14.92 -33.69 34.98
CA MET A 12 14.30 -32.70 34.13
C MET A 12 14.66 -33.13 32.71
N GLU A 13 13.71 -33.76 32.04
CA GLU A 13 13.78 -33.98 30.61
C GLU A 13 13.90 -32.59 29.99
N ASP A 14 15.07 -32.30 29.43
CA ASP A 14 15.28 -31.17 28.55
C ASP A 14 14.25 -31.29 27.41
N ASP A 15 13.14 -30.57 27.57
CA ASP A 15 12.12 -30.36 26.53
C ASP A 15 12.72 -29.41 25.49
N ASP A 16 13.74 -29.89 24.79
CA ASP A 16 14.33 -29.32 23.57
C ASP A 16 13.47 -29.71 22.36
N SER A 17 12.16 -29.86 22.57
CA SER A 17 11.18 -29.96 21.50
C SER A 17 11.02 -28.56 20.95
N GLU A 18 11.75 -28.25 19.86
CA GLU A 18 11.43 -27.08 19.04
C GLU A 18 9.91 -27.03 18.88
N PRO A 19 9.22 -25.95 19.32
CA PRO A 19 7.77 -25.90 19.20
C PRO A 19 7.47 -26.16 17.73
N GLU A 20 6.66 -27.17 17.46
CA GLU A 20 6.20 -27.51 16.11
C GLU A 20 5.31 -26.36 15.66
N VAL A 21 5.97 -25.27 15.26
CA VAL A 21 5.32 -24.07 14.79
C VAL A 21 4.64 -24.47 13.50
N ASP A 22 3.32 -24.28 13.49
CA ASP A 22 2.44 -24.49 12.36
C ASP A 22 3.12 -24.05 11.06
N GLU A 23 3.07 -24.89 10.04
CA GLU A 23 3.74 -24.64 8.75
C GLU A 23 3.25 -23.31 8.16
N ASP A 24 1.97 -22.99 8.37
CA ASP A 24 1.35 -21.71 7.99
C ASP A 24 2.00 -20.51 8.72
N LEU A 25 2.39 -20.69 9.99
CA LEU A 25 3.03 -19.65 10.78
C LEU A 25 4.48 -19.44 10.35
N LYS A 26 5.19 -20.52 9.99
CA LYS A 26 6.55 -20.44 9.42
C LYS A 26 6.53 -19.72 8.07
N GLU A 27 5.59 -20.05 7.19
CA GLU A 27 5.43 -19.38 5.89
C GLU A 27 5.08 -17.90 6.06
N ALA A 28 4.19 -17.55 6.98
CA ALA A 28 3.83 -16.15 7.26
C ALA A 28 5.02 -15.32 7.78
N ILE A 29 5.86 -15.90 8.64
CA ILE A 29 7.06 -15.25 9.15
C ILE A 29 8.07 -15.05 8.01
N GLU A 30 8.34 -16.07 7.21
CA GLU A 30 9.26 -15.98 6.06
C GLU A 30 8.79 -14.96 5.02
N GLY A 31 7.50 -14.97 4.68
CA GLY A 31 6.88 -13.99 3.80
C GLY A 31 7.05 -12.55 4.32
N THR A 32 6.90 -12.35 5.63
CA THR A 32 7.12 -11.05 6.28
C THR A 32 8.57 -10.60 6.18
N PHE A 33 9.54 -11.49 6.44
CA PHE A 33 10.96 -11.18 6.31
C PHE A 33 11.36 -10.88 4.86
N ARG A 34 10.78 -11.59 3.89
CA ARG A 34 10.99 -11.33 2.46
C ARG A 34 10.45 -9.95 2.08
N LEU A 35 9.25 -9.57 2.52
CA LEU A 35 8.70 -8.23 2.29
C LEU A 35 9.59 -7.15 2.91
N LYS A 36 10.05 -7.33 4.16
CA LYS A 36 10.97 -6.39 4.81
C LYS A 36 12.23 -6.18 3.96
N ARG A 37 12.83 -7.24 3.42
CA ARG A 37 14.03 -7.14 2.57
C ARG A 37 13.77 -6.37 1.26
N LEU A 38 12.61 -6.57 0.63
CA LEU A 38 12.24 -5.85 -0.59
C LEU A 38 12.04 -4.36 -0.29
N LEU A 39 11.34 -4.04 0.80
CA LEU A 39 11.04 -2.66 1.19
C LEU A 39 12.25 -1.89 1.74
N SER A 40 13.21 -2.56 2.40
CA SER A 40 14.43 -1.90 2.89
C SER A 40 15.35 -1.46 1.75
N ARG A 41 15.39 -2.19 0.63
CA ARG A 41 16.22 -1.81 -0.53
C ARG A 41 15.76 -0.51 -1.20
N ASP A 42 14.47 -0.20 -1.14
CA ASP A 42 13.92 1.06 -1.66
C ASP A 42 14.06 2.23 -0.66
N MET A 43 14.55 2.00 0.57
CA MET A 43 14.76 3.03 1.58
C MET A 43 16.21 3.55 1.66
N ASP A 44 17.19 2.85 1.06
CA ASP A 44 18.61 3.27 1.09
C ASP A 44 18.94 4.39 0.06
N GLU A 45 18.00 4.79 -0.79
CA GLU A 45 18.17 5.93 -1.73
C GLU A 45 17.73 7.29 -1.15
N VAL A 46 17.54 7.38 0.17
CA VAL A 46 17.16 8.64 0.84
C VAL A 46 18.29 9.04 1.81
N PRO A 47 18.88 10.24 1.68
CA PRO A 47 19.99 10.65 2.55
C PRO A 47 19.51 10.74 4.00
N VAL A 48 20.18 9.99 4.87
CA VAL A 48 19.92 9.91 6.31
C VAL A 48 20.36 11.22 6.97
N GLU A 49 19.39 12.04 7.41
CA GLU A 49 19.63 13.02 8.46
C GLU A 49 19.05 12.51 9.80
N VAL A 50 20.00 12.06 10.64
CA VAL A 50 20.14 12.25 12.10
C VAL A 50 18.88 12.21 12.98
N GLU A 51 18.88 11.17 13.83
CA GLU A 51 18.37 11.07 15.21
C GLU A 51 17.23 11.98 15.69
N GLY A 52 16.13 11.31 16.06
CA GLY A 52 15.42 11.66 17.29
C GLY A 52 14.22 12.58 17.12
N LYS A 53 13.12 12.10 16.55
CA LYS A 53 11.79 12.53 17.01
C LYS A 53 10.66 11.59 16.64
N THR A 54 9.73 11.55 17.58
CA THR A 54 8.54 10.74 17.74
C THR A 54 7.46 10.98 16.69
N ALA A 55 6.54 10.01 16.69
CA ALA A 55 5.10 10.14 16.44
C ALA A 55 4.60 10.21 15.00
N ASN A 56 3.81 9.18 14.66
CA ASN A 56 2.45 9.32 14.15
C ASN A 56 2.19 10.60 13.33
N SER A 57 2.61 10.59 12.07
CA SER A 57 2.01 11.39 11.02
C SER A 57 2.52 10.89 9.67
N ALA A 58 1.61 10.75 8.72
CA ALA A 58 1.91 10.48 7.31
C ALA A 58 2.14 9.03 6.86
N LYS A 59 1.32 8.07 7.34
CA LYS A 59 0.75 7.08 6.39
C LYS A 59 -0.44 7.70 5.64
N ARG A 60 -0.21 8.83 4.98
CA ARG A 60 -0.89 9.06 3.72
C ARG A 60 -0.18 8.09 2.79
N LEU A 61 -0.84 6.97 2.49
CA LEU A 61 -0.60 6.23 1.27
C LEU A 61 -0.75 7.26 0.16
N LYS A 62 0.34 7.95 -0.19
CA LYS A 62 0.50 8.54 -1.50
C LYS A 62 0.55 7.31 -2.38
N SER A 63 -0.64 6.90 -2.81
CA SER A 63 -0.80 5.99 -3.93
C SER A 63 0.21 6.46 -4.96
N ASP A 64 1.02 5.51 -5.39
CA ASP A 64 1.94 5.55 -6.51
C ASP A 64 1.15 5.80 -7.81
N MET A 65 0.35 6.87 -7.87
CA MET A 65 -0.01 7.52 -9.10
C MET A 65 1.02 8.63 -9.24
N GLY A 66 2.07 8.31 -9.99
CA GLY A 66 3.25 9.14 -10.19
C GLY A 66 2.87 10.61 -10.33
N THR A 67 3.66 11.47 -9.68
CA THR A 67 3.54 12.93 -9.68
C THR A 67 3.23 13.43 -11.08
N ARG A 68 1.94 13.57 -11.37
CA ARG A 68 1.49 13.93 -12.70
C ARG A 68 1.99 15.32 -13.01
N THR A 69 2.41 15.55 -14.25
CA THR A 69 2.92 16.88 -14.60
C THR A 69 1.81 17.92 -14.40
N ALA A 70 2.18 19.12 -13.97
CA ALA A 70 1.21 20.21 -13.79
C ALA A 70 0.39 20.45 -15.07
N ALA A 71 0.99 20.23 -16.26
CA ALA A 71 0.33 20.36 -17.54
C ALA A 71 -0.84 19.38 -17.72
N GLU A 72 -0.68 18.12 -17.35
CA GLU A 72 -1.73 17.10 -17.47
C GLU A 72 -2.89 17.37 -16.49
N ASN A 73 -2.58 17.79 -15.26
CA ASN A 73 -3.60 18.15 -14.27
C ASN A 73 -4.48 19.33 -14.75
N VAL A 74 -3.87 20.31 -15.42
CA VAL A 74 -4.61 21.42 -16.03
C VAL A 74 -5.54 20.92 -17.12
N LYS A 75 -5.08 20.00 -17.98
CA LYS A 75 -5.87 19.43 -19.08
C LYS A 75 -7.06 18.59 -18.59
N VAL A 76 -6.86 17.77 -17.57
CA VAL A 76 -7.96 17.03 -16.95
C VAL A 76 -8.98 17.96 -16.31
N SER A 77 -8.52 18.99 -15.60
CA SER A 77 -9.43 19.99 -15.01
C SER A 77 -10.24 20.73 -16.09
N GLN A 78 -9.62 21.03 -17.24
CA GLN A 78 -10.32 21.63 -18.38
C GLN A 78 -11.39 20.71 -18.98
N LEU A 79 -11.07 19.42 -19.17
CA LEU A 79 -12.03 18.43 -19.68
C LEU A 79 -13.20 18.22 -18.72
N LEU A 80 -12.93 18.06 -17.42
CA LEU A 80 -13.96 17.92 -16.40
C LEU A 80 -14.86 19.15 -16.30
N ASN A 81 -14.28 20.35 -16.41
CA ASN A 81 -15.05 21.59 -16.46
C ASN A 81 -15.91 21.69 -17.73
N LYS A 82 -15.38 21.30 -18.88
CA LYS A 82 -16.11 21.31 -20.17
C LYS A 82 -17.33 20.38 -20.13
N TRP A 83 -17.21 19.23 -19.47
CA TRP A 83 -18.28 18.24 -19.39
C TRP A 83 -19.21 18.43 -18.19
N GLY A 84 -18.89 19.33 -17.26
CA GLY A 84 -19.66 19.50 -16.02
C GLY A 84 -19.57 18.29 -15.08
N LEU A 85 -18.45 17.56 -15.12
CA LEU A 85 -18.24 16.29 -14.40
C LEU A 85 -17.17 16.41 -13.29
N GLN A 86 -17.00 17.60 -12.69
CA GLN A 86 -15.94 17.83 -11.69
C GLN A 86 -16.07 16.95 -10.44
N GLN A 87 -17.29 16.52 -10.12
CA GLN A 87 -17.58 15.66 -8.98
C GLN A 87 -17.52 14.16 -9.31
N ASP A 88 -17.46 13.80 -10.59
CA ASP A 88 -17.43 12.39 -10.99
C ASP A 88 -16.02 11.81 -10.84
N LEU A 89 -15.82 11.11 -9.71
CA LEU A 89 -14.56 10.47 -9.36
C LEU A 89 -14.15 9.41 -10.39
N LEU A 90 -15.11 8.72 -11.02
CA LEU A 90 -14.80 7.69 -12.01
C LEU A 90 -14.23 8.32 -13.27
N THR A 91 -14.90 9.33 -13.82
CA THR A 91 -14.41 10.05 -15.00
C THR A 91 -13.06 10.70 -14.71
N ARG A 92 -12.89 11.30 -13.52
CA ARG A 92 -11.60 11.84 -13.10
C ARG A 92 -10.52 10.77 -13.06
N HIS A 93 -10.79 9.62 -12.46
CA HIS A 93 -9.83 8.52 -12.37
C HIS A 93 -9.44 7.99 -13.76
N VAL A 94 -10.40 7.83 -14.68
CA VAL A 94 -10.10 7.41 -16.06
C VAL A 94 -9.21 8.44 -16.75
N LEU A 95 -9.55 9.73 -16.66
CA LEU A 95 -8.72 10.79 -17.20
C LEU A 95 -7.34 10.86 -16.54
N ASP A 96 -7.22 10.45 -15.27
CA ASP A 96 -5.96 10.39 -14.54
C ASP A 96 -5.01 9.30 -15.04
N ASN A 97 -5.53 8.26 -15.69
CA ASN A 97 -4.75 7.19 -16.31
C ASN A 97 -4.32 7.47 -17.76
N LEU A 98 -4.74 8.60 -18.36
CA LEU A 98 -4.39 8.97 -19.74
C LEU A 98 -3.09 9.78 -19.82
N ASN A 99 -2.36 9.63 -20.92
CA ASN A 99 -1.16 10.40 -21.21
C ASN A 99 -1.50 11.80 -21.76
N LEU A 100 -0.60 12.78 -21.60
CA LEU A 100 -0.74 14.12 -22.17
C LEU A 100 -1.16 14.20 -23.67
N PRO A 101 -0.58 13.40 -24.60
CA PRO A 101 -1.03 13.41 -26.00
C PRO A 101 -2.48 12.95 -26.16
N GLU A 102 -2.91 11.96 -25.39
CA GLU A 102 -4.28 11.43 -25.43
C GLU A 102 -5.27 12.46 -24.88
N LEU A 103 -4.93 13.14 -23.78
CA LEU A 103 -5.74 14.24 -23.25
C LEU A 103 -5.89 15.38 -24.27
N THR A 104 -4.82 15.70 -24.99
CA THR A 104 -4.83 16.74 -26.03
C THR A 104 -5.69 16.33 -27.22
N HIS A 105 -5.55 15.08 -27.67
CA HIS A 105 -6.40 14.51 -28.71
C HIS A 105 -7.87 14.51 -28.29
N LEU A 106 -8.17 14.12 -27.05
CA LEU A 106 -9.52 14.11 -26.51
C LEU A 106 -10.14 15.52 -26.48
N MET A 107 -9.36 16.55 -26.12
CA MET A 107 -9.81 17.94 -26.21
C MET A 107 -10.15 18.36 -27.65
N GLN A 108 -9.32 17.97 -28.62
CA GLN A 108 -9.49 18.33 -30.04
C GLN A 108 -10.64 17.56 -30.71
N SER A 109 -10.85 16.30 -30.30
CA SER A 109 -11.86 15.42 -30.88
C SER A 109 -13.30 15.91 -30.71
N GLY A 110 -13.54 16.83 -29.77
CA GLY A 110 -14.89 17.29 -29.44
C GLY A 110 -15.72 16.28 -28.68
N TYR A 111 -15.14 15.15 -28.26
CA TYR A 111 -15.84 14.13 -27.47
C TYR A 111 -16.45 14.70 -26.18
N CYS A 112 -17.65 14.20 -25.85
CA CYS A 112 -18.36 14.48 -24.62
C CYS A 112 -18.97 13.16 -24.11
N PRO A 113 -18.71 12.76 -22.86
CA PRO A 113 -19.31 11.57 -22.28
C PRO A 113 -20.82 11.76 -22.11
N ASP A 114 -21.58 10.68 -22.35
CA ASP A 114 -23.02 10.68 -22.12
C ASP A 114 -23.32 10.67 -20.62
N VAL A 115 -23.86 11.79 -20.14
CA VAL A 115 -24.27 12.01 -18.75
C VAL A 115 -25.63 11.38 -18.41
N ASN A 116 -26.47 11.11 -19.41
CA ASN A 116 -27.83 10.60 -19.23
C ASN A 116 -27.94 9.10 -19.47
N ASN A 117 -26.83 8.39 -19.30
CA ASN A 117 -26.76 6.99 -19.66
C ASN A 117 -27.70 6.15 -18.77
N ALA A 118 -28.67 5.49 -19.39
CA ALA A 118 -29.88 4.94 -18.74
C ALA A 118 -29.62 3.85 -17.68
N TRP A 119 -28.41 3.28 -17.64
CA TRP A 119 -27.99 2.28 -16.63
C TRP A 119 -27.62 2.90 -15.27
N LYS A 120 -27.54 4.22 -15.19
CA LYS A 120 -27.31 4.97 -13.93
C LYS A 120 -28.60 5.55 -13.31
N SER A 121 -29.77 5.38 -13.96
CA SER A 121 -31.09 5.81 -13.45
C SER A 121 -31.83 4.72 -12.70
#